data_AF-E1Z2Y8-F1
#
_entry.id   AF-E1Z2Y8-F1
#
_cell.length_a   1.000
_cell.length_b   1.000
_cell.length_c   1.000
_cell.angle_alpha   90.00
_cell.angle_beta   90.00
_cell.angle_gamma   90.00
#
_symmetry.space_group_name_H-M   'P 1'
#
loop_
_entity.id
_entity.type
_entity.pdbx_description
1 polymer ?
#
loop_
_entity_poly.entity_id
_entity_poly.type
_entity_poly.pdbx_seq_one_letter_code
_entity_poly.pdbx_strand_id
1 'polypeptide(L)'
;MLHGWASLPPCHPTTCSEHRLELGKDVELGLYVASGVVVFDLHRRSVKWSQHLDLSTDYTSFKAYAYSAPTLADIDNNGKMEIIMGTSMGFLYVLDCYGVTRPGFPLQMGDIQAQVAMADINADGQLEMVAADSRGNVAAFTAAGKEVWETHLNSQIHQNAVFGDIDGDGELEVVLATFRPGPPALLGSSTGL
;
A
#
# COMPACT_ATOMS: atom_id res chain seq x y z
N MET A 1 28.94 37.33 -3.40
CA MET A 1 27.69 37.96 -2.92
C MET A 1 26.56 36.97 -3.14
N LEU A 2 25.83 36.69 -2.06
CA LEU A 2 24.72 35.72 -1.99
C LEU A 2 23.45 36.32 -2.60
N HIS A 3 22.80 35.60 -3.51
CA HIS A 3 21.38 35.75 -3.85
C HIS A 3 20.89 34.35 -4.19
N GLY A 4 19.86 33.75 -3.62
CA GLY A 4 18.82 34.18 -2.70
C GLY A 4 17.72 33.15 -2.94
N TRP A 5 17.64 32.12 -2.10
CA TRP A 5 16.62 31.08 -2.22
C TRP A 5 15.28 31.72 -1.85
N ALA A 6 14.43 31.92 -2.84
CA ALA A 6 13.06 32.34 -2.60
C ALA A 6 12.32 31.17 -1.93
N SER A 7 11.94 31.39 -0.67
CA SER A 7 11.02 30.58 0.09
C SER A 7 9.74 30.32 -0.71
N LEU A 8 9.40 29.05 -0.93
CA LEU A 8 8.08 28.66 -1.44
C LEU A 8 6.99 29.15 -0.44
N PRO A 9 5.88 29.72 -0.93
CA PRO A 9 4.81 30.17 -0.04
C PRO A 9 4.14 28.98 0.65
N PRO A 10 3.57 29.17 1.86
CA PRO A 10 2.84 28.12 2.55
C PRO A 10 1.66 27.66 1.70
N CYS A 11 1.42 26.34 1.65
CA CYS A 11 0.26 25.73 1.01
C CYS A 11 -1.03 26.34 1.59
N HIS A 12 -1.63 27.27 0.86
CA HIS A 12 -3.03 27.63 1.07
C HIS A 12 -3.90 26.46 0.62
N PRO A 13 -5.01 26.15 1.33
CA PRO A 13 -6.03 25.25 0.83
C PRO A 13 -6.83 25.99 -0.26
N THR A 14 -6.22 26.24 -1.41
CA THR A 14 -6.97 26.67 -2.59
C THR A 14 -7.70 25.46 -3.13
N THR A 15 -9.01 25.56 -3.12
CA THR A 15 -9.95 24.52 -3.48
C THR A 15 -9.73 24.06 -4.92
N CYS A 16 -9.95 22.77 -5.18
CA CYS A 16 -9.93 22.10 -6.49
C CYS A 16 -10.67 22.86 -7.64
N SER A 17 -11.49 23.86 -7.30
CA SER A 17 -12.17 24.76 -8.23
C SER A 17 -11.27 25.75 -8.97
N GLU A 18 -10.16 26.21 -8.39
CA GLU A 18 -9.37 27.32 -8.97
C GLU A 18 -8.46 26.86 -10.11
N HIS A 19 -7.92 25.64 -10.02
CA HIS A 19 -7.08 25.04 -11.08
C HIS A 19 -7.90 24.38 -12.20
N ARG A 20 -9.24 24.27 -12.07
CA ARG A 20 -10.10 23.71 -13.12
C ARG A 20 -10.01 24.52 -14.43
N LEU A 21 -9.77 25.82 -14.33
CA LEU A 21 -9.66 26.72 -15.48
C LEU A 21 -8.35 26.53 -16.26
N GLU A 22 -7.37 25.85 -15.68
CA GLU A 22 -6.08 25.52 -16.30
C GLU A 22 -6.14 24.22 -17.11
N LEU A 23 -7.17 23.40 -16.88
CA LEU A 23 -7.41 22.18 -17.63
C LEU A 23 -8.06 22.50 -18.98
N GLY A 24 -7.64 21.78 -20.03
CA GLY A 24 -8.28 21.86 -21.33
C GLY A 24 -9.78 21.58 -21.22
N LYS A 25 -10.60 22.27 -22.02
CA LYS A 25 -12.07 22.13 -21.98
C LYS A 25 -12.57 20.71 -22.26
N ASP A 26 -11.71 19.87 -22.82
CA ASP A 26 -11.97 18.47 -23.15
C ASP A 26 -11.66 17.51 -21.99
N VAL A 27 -11.18 18.01 -20.83
CA VAL A 27 -10.89 17.20 -19.64
C VAL A 27 -12.15 17.03 -18.79
N GLU A 28 -12.77 15.86 -18.87
CA GLU A 28 -13.90 15.49 -18.03
C GLU A 28 -13.42 14.84 -16.72
N LEU A 29 -13.33 15.62 -15.64
CA LEU A 29 -12.83 15.17 -14.33
C LEU A 29 -13.56 13.95 -13.74
N GLY A 30 -14.83 13.75 -14.09
CA GLY A 30 -15.62 12.59 -13.62
C GLY A 30 -15.15 11.25 -14.18
N LEU A 31 -14.33 11.27 -15.22
CA LEU A 31 -13.75 10.08 -15.84
C LEU A 31 -12.44 9.66 -15.18
N TYR A 32 -11.95 10.37 -14.17
CA TYR A 32 -10.70 10.05 -13.50
C TYR A 32 -10.96 9.44 -12.13
N VAL A 33 -10.25 8.35 -11.83
CA VAL A 33 -10.23 7.73 -10.51
C VAL A 33 -8.81 7.84 -9.99
N ALA A 34 -8.66 8.41 -8.80
CA ALA A 34 -7.38 8.55 -8.11
C ALA A 34 -7.44 7.93 -6.72
N SER A 35 -6.35 7.29 -6.32
CA SER A 35 -6.10 6.92 -4.94
C SER A 35 -5.16 7.92 -4.29
N GLY A 36 -5.22 8.01 -2.97
CA GLY A 36 -4.36 8.91 -2.22
C GLY A 36 -4.42 8.65 -0.73
N VAL A 37 -3.46 9.23 -0.02
CA VAL A 37 -3.36 9.23 1.43
C VAL A 37 -3.61 10.64 1.93
N VAL A 38 -4.41 10.77 2.99
CA VAL A 38 -4.61 12.04 3.69
C VAL A 38 -4.30 11.81 5.16
N VAL A 39 -3.39 12.62 5.71
CA VAL A 39 -3.07 12.61 7.14
C VAL A 39 -3.69 13.84 7.80
N PHE A 40 -4.40 13.63 8.90
CA PHE A 40 -5.09 14.67 9.65
C PHE A 40 -4.45 14.86 11.02
N ASP A 41 -4.15 16.10 11.39
CA ASP A 41 -3.67 16.47 12.71
C ASP A 41 -4.86 16.62 13.67
N LEU A 42 -4.95 15.75 14.67
CA LEU A 42 -6.06 15.74 15.64
C LEU A 42 -6.03 16.95 16.60
N HIS A 43 -4.84 17.50 16.88
CA HIS A 43 -4.71 18.64 17.78
C HIS A 43 -5.14 19.94 17.08
N ARG A 44 -4.65 20.14 15.86
CA ARG A 44 -4.95 21.30 15.02
C ARG A 44 -6.29 21.20 14.31
N ARG A 45 -6.85 19.99 14.23
CA ARG A 45 -8.08 19.66 13.50
C ARG A 45 -7.99 20.09 12.03
N SER A 46 -6.84 19.83 11.42
CA SER A 46 -6.53 20.22 10.04
C SER A 46 -5.83 19.10 9.30
N VAL A 47 -5.94 19.09 7.97
CA VAL A 47 -5.10 18.22 7.12
C VAL A 47 -3.64 18.60 7.38
N LYS A 48 -2.83 17.60 7.73
CA LYS A 48 -1.38 17.72 7.90
C LYS A 48 -0.68 17.70 6.55
N TRP A 49 -1.06 16.75 5.71
CA TRP A 49 -0.67 16.65 4.30
C TRP A 49 -1.59 15.66 3.56
N SER A 50 -1.55 15.71 2.23
CA SER A 50 -2.18 14.73 1.35
C SER A 50 -1.24 14.35 0.22
N GLN A 51 -1.25 13.08 -0.20
CA GLN A 51 -0.44 12.56 -1.30
C GLN A 51 -1.32 11.75 -2.26
N HIS A 52 -1.24 12.05 -3.55
CA HIS A 52 -1.82 11.20 -4.58
C HIS A 52 -0.89 10.01 -4.87
N LEU A 53 -1.47 8.83 -5.08
CA LEU A 53 -0.73 7.61 -5.38
C LEU A 53 -0.88 7.28 -6.86
N ASP A 54 -2.04 6.74 -7.24
CA ASP A 54 -2.35 6.34 -8.60
C ASP A 54 -3.44 7.22 -9.20
N LEU A 55 -3.38 7.38 -10.53
CA LEU A 55 -4.40 8.05 -11.33
C LEU A 55 -4.73 7.19 -12.54
N SER A 56 -6.01 6.90 -12.71
CA SER A 56 -6.56 6.11 -13.81
C SER A 56 -7.78 6.79 -14.39
N THR A 57 -8.31 6.26 -15.49
CA THR A 57 -9.61 6.66 -16.01
C THR A 57 -10.68 5.60 -15.74
N ASP A 58 -11.95 5.98 -15.80
CA ASP A 58 -13.07 5.10 -15.54
C ASP A 58 -13.31 4.05 -16.65
N TYR A 59 -12.69 4.23 -17.81
CA TYR A 59 -12.67 3.29 -18.93
C TYR A 59 -11.58 2.22 -18.86
N THR A 60 -10.64 2.30 -17.90
CA THR A 60 -9.63 1.24 -17.74
C THR A 60 -10.21 0.05 -16.97
N SER A 61 -9.75 -1.15 -17.32
CA SER A 61 -10.12 -2.37 -16.61
C SER A 61 -9.60 -2.39 -15.16
N PHE A 62 -8.53 -1.65 -14.88
CA PHE A 62 -7.96 -1.46 -13.55
C PHE A 62 -8.06 0.00 -13.16
N LYS A 63 -8.93 0.27 -12.20
CA LYS A 63 -9.10 1.61 -11.62
C LYS A 63 -8.12 1.75 -10.46
N ALA A 64 -7.65 2.96 -10.22
CA ALA A 64 -6.71 3.33 -9.17
C ALA A 64 -7.41 3.44 -7.80
N TYR A 65 -7.94 2.34 -7.29
CA TYR A 65 -8.52 2.30 -5.95
C TYR A 65 -7.48 1.90 -4.90
N ALA A 66 -7.67 2.41 -3.69
CA ALA A 66 -7.09 1.88 -2.48
C ALA A 66 -8.25 1.31 -1.64
N TYR A 67 -8.34 -0.01 -1.54
CA TYR A 67 -9.50 -0.68 -0.92
C TYR A 67 -9.35 -0.86 0.59
N SER A 68 -8.11 -1.04 1.07
CA SER A 68 -7.80 -1.32 2.46
C SER A 68 -7.35 -0.08 3.22
N ALA A 69 -7.43 -0.16 4.55
CA ALA A 69 -6.81 0.83 5.41
C ALA A 69 -5.27 0.80 5.24
N PRO A 70 -4.58 1.96 5.33
CA PRO A 70 -3.13 1.97 5.40
C PRO A 70 -2.64 1.23 6.64
N THR A 71 -1.46 0.63 6.54
CA THR A 71 -0.72 0.11 7.69
C THR A 71 0.30 1.14 8.15
N LEU A 72 0.41 1.32 9.46
CA LEU A 72 1.42 2.18 10.08
C LEU A 72 2.44 1.30 10.81
N ALA A 73 3.71 1.47 10.48
CA ALA A 73 4.81 0.75 11.12
C ALA A 73 6.08 1.60 11.06
N ASP A 74 6.91 1.53 12.10
CA ASP A 74 8.26 2.09 12.12
C ASP A 74 9.21 1.03 11.55
N ILE A 75 9.41 1.05 10.23
CA ILE A 75 10.10 -0.05 9.52
C ILE A 75 11.62 0.11 9.51
N ASP A 76 12.13 1.25 9.96
CA ASP A 76 13.56 1.54 10.05
C ASP A 76 14.01 1.91 11.48
N ASN A 77 13.14 1.72 12.47
CA ASN A 77 13.39 1.95 13.90
C ASN A 77 13.84 3.38 14.21
N ASN A 78 13.34 4.37 13.48
CA ASN A 78 13.68 5.78 13.67
C ASN A 78 12.72 6.52 14.63
N GLY A 79 11.67 5.85 15.10
CA GLY A 79 10.63 6.39 15.98
C GLY A 79 9.51 7.13 15.24
N LYS A 80 9.50 7.12 13.91
CA LYS A 80 8.44 7.69 13.06
C LYS A 80 7.80 6.56 12.27
N MET A 81 6.48 6.62 12.15
CA MET A 81 5.74 5.62 11.40
C MET A 81 5.78 5.93 9.91
N GLU A 82 6.11 4.92 9.12
CA GLU A 82 5.82 4.86 7.70
C GLU A 82 4.35 4.48 7.45
N ILE A 83 3.89 4.79 6.23
CA ILE A 83 2.56 4.46 5.75
C ILE A 83 2.71 3.47 4.60
N ILE A 84 2.19 2.26 4.78
CA ILE A 84 2.26 1.16 3.82
C ILE A 84 0.86 0.94 3.24
N MET A 85 0.76 0.84 1.92
CA MET A 85 -0.53 0.68 1.23
C MET A 85 -0.37 -0.02 -0.11
N GLY A 86 -1.25 -0.98 -0.37
CA GLY A 86 -1.44 -1.57 -1.70
C GLY A 86 -2.56 -0.87 -2.48
N THR A 87 -2.44 -0.85 -3.81
CA THR A 87 -3.49 -0.35 -4.70
C THR A 87 -3.97 -1.43 -5.66
N SER A 88 -5.16 -1.23 -6.23
CA SER A 88 -5.72 -2.17 -7.21
C SER A 88 -5.06 -2.12 -8.58
N MET A 89 -4.11 -1.19 -8.78
CA MET A 89 -3.18 -1.21 -9.91
C MET A 89 -1.98 -2.14 -9.65
N GLY A 90 -1.90 -2.70 -8.45
CA GLY A 90 -0.84 -3.61 -8.02
C GLY A 90 0.40 -2.93 -7.50
N PHE A 91 0.32 -1.64 -7.14
CA PHE A 91 1.44 -0.94 -6.54
C PHE A 91 1.40 -1.08 -5.02
N LEU A 92 2.52 -1.53 -4.45
CA LEU A 92 2.78 -1.52 -3.03
C LEU A 92 3.63 -0.29 -2.69
N TYR A 93 3.01 0.70 -2.06
CA TYR A 93 3.64 1.92 -1.61
C TYR A 93 4.13 1.83 -0.18
N VAL A 94 5.26 2.48 0.08
CA VAL A 94 5.71 2.86 1.41
C VAL A 94 6.07 4.34 1.38
N LEU A 95 5.36 5.12 2.18
CA LEU A 95 5.60 6.55 2.35
C LEU A 95 6.20 6.81 3.73
N ASP A 96 7.09 7.78 3.84
CA ASP A 96 7.53 8.29 5.13
C ASP A 96 6.42 9.12 5.83
N CYS A 97 6.68 9.57 7.05
CA CYS A 97 5.72 10.37 7.83
C CYS A 97 5.41 11.77 7.23
N TYR A 98 6.11 12.17 6.17
CA TYR A 98 5.90 13.40 5.41
C TYR A 98 5.19 13.15 4.06
N GLY A 99 4.88 11.89 3.73
CA GLY A 99 4.21 11.51 2.49
C GLY A 99 5.16 11.30 1.30
N VAL A 100 6.47 11.25 1.55
CA VAL A 100 7.47 10.99 0.50
C VAL A 100 7.65 9.49 0.34
N THR A 101 7.56 8.99 -0.89
CA THR A 101 7.81 7.58 -1.20
C THR A 101 9.24 7.19 -0.82
N ARG A 102 9.39 6.10 -0.07
CA ARG A 102 10.70 5.60 0.34
C ARG A 102 11.47 5.02 -0.87
N PRO A 103 12.81 5.06 -0.83
CA PRO A 103 13.63 4.39 -1.83
C PRO A 103 13.28 2.89 -1.93
N GLY A 104 13.20 2.38 -3.16
CA GLY A 104 12.79 0.99 -3.43
C GLY A 104 11.29 0.80 -3.66
N PHE A 105 10.47 1.85 -3.49
CA PHE A 105 9.02 1.81 -3.66
C PHE A 105 8.54 2.77 -4.77
N PRO A 106 7.36 2.51 -5.38
CA PRO A 106 6.51 1.35 -5.14
C PRO A 106 7.07 0.05 -5.73
N LEU A 107 6.72 -1.07 -5.12
CA LEU A 107 6.87 -2.40 -5.73
C LEU A 107 5.63 -2.72 -6.58
N GLN A 108 5.76 -3.69 -7.48
CA GLN A 108 4.67 -4.08 -8.37
C GLN A 108 4.31 -5.57 -8.22
N MET A 109 3.01 -5.81 -8.01
CA MET A 109 2.36 -7.12 -7.92
C MET A 109 1.10 -7.13 -8.81
N GLY A 110 0.20 -8.09 -8.61
CA GLY A 110 -1.20 -7.99 -9.07
C GLY A 110 -2.03 -7.05 -8.20
N ASP A 111 -3.32 -6.93 -8.50
CA ASP A 111 -4.30 -6.09 -7.78
C ASP A 111 -4.31 -6.32 -6.26
N ILE A 112 -3.77 -5.38 -5.48
CA ILE A 112 -3.68 -5.47 -4.02
C ILE A 112 -4.90 -4.81 -3.40
N GLN A 113 -5.80 -5.63 -2.86
CA GLN A 113 -7.03 -5.16 -2.20
C GLN A 113 -6.97 -5.30 -0.68
N ALA A 114 -6.20 -6.27 -0.19
CA ALA A 114 -6.03 -6.53 1.23
C ALA A 114 -5.13 -5.46 1.88
N GLN A 115 -5.25 -5.30 3.20
CA GLN A 115 -4.26 -4.54 3.97
C GLN A 115 -2.92 -5.29 3.94
N VAL A 116 -1.83 -4.54 3.79
CA VAL A 116 -0.47 -5.08 3.85
C VAL A 116 -0.13 -5.32 5.32
N ALA A 117 0.20 -6.56 5.67
CA ALA A 117 0.48 -6.94 7.03
C ALA A 117 1.99 -6.78 7.32
N MET A 118 2.34 -6.47 8.57
CA MET A 118 3.72 -6.30 9.01
C MET A 118 4.04 -7.23 10.17
N ALA A 119 5.16 -7.94 10.10
CA ALA A 119 5.70 -8.74 11.19
C ALA A 119 7.19 -9.00 10.95
N ASP A 120 7.93 -9.28 12.03
CA ASP A 120 9.28 -9.86 11.96
C ASP A 120 9.12 -11.36 11.68
N ILE A 121 9.08 -11.73 10.41
CA ILE A 121 8.77 -13.11 9.98
C ILE A 121 10.02 -13.98 9.88
N ASN A 122 11.20 -13.38 9.93
CA ASN A 122 12.49 -14.08 9.85
C ASN A 122 13.29 -14.02 11.17
N ALA A 123 12.70 -13.45 12.22
CA ALA A 123 13.29 -13.27 13.55
C ALA A 123 14.61 -12.50 13.56
N ASP A 124 14.81 -11.57 12.62
CA ASP A 124 16.03 -10.75 12.53
C ASP A 124 15.92 -9.42 13.32
N GLY A 125 14.75 -9.13 13.88
CA GLY A 125 14.46 -7.92 14.63
C GLY A 125 14.00 -6.73 13.77
N GLN A 126 13.79 -6.93 12.47
CA GLN A 126 13.19 -5.96 11.57
C GLN A 126 11.82 -6.43 11.10
N LEU A 127 10.98 -5.50 10.68
CA LEU A 127 9.65 -5.84 10.15
C LEU A 127 9.73 -6.08 8.65
N GLU A 128 9.17 -7.21 8.22
CA GLU A 128 8.84 -7.48 6.83
C GLU A 128 7.38 -7.10 6.52
N MET A 129 7.13 -6.72 5.28
CA MET A 129 5.80 -6.58 4.71
C MET A 129 5.35 -7.91 4.12
N VAL A 130 4.14 -8.34 4.39
CA VAL A 130 3.46 -9.40 3.65
C VAL A 130 2.26 -8.82 2.92
N ALA A 131 2.29 -8.92 1.60
CA ALA A 131 1.24 -8.46 0.71
C ALA A 131 0.63 -9.64 -0.04
N ALA A 132 -0.67 -9.55 -0.30
CA ALA A 132 -1.39 -10.53 -1.11
C ALA A 132 -2.20 -9.82 -2.19
N ASP A 133 -2.09 -10.31 -3.42
CA ASP A 133 -2.91 -9.85 -4.53
C ASP A 133 -4.22 -10.66 -4.66
N SER A 134 -5.19 -10.08 -5.37
CA SER A 134 -6.52 -10.66 -5.55
C SER A 134 -6.52 -11.96 -6.36
N ARG A 135 -5.40 -12.32 -6.98
CA ARG A 135 -5.23 -13.54 -7.77
C ARG A 135 -4.58 -14.66 -6.99
N GLY A 136 -4.23 -14.43 -5.73
CA GLY A 136 -3.66 -15.46 -4.85
C GLY A 136 -2.15 -15.43 -4.74
N ASN A 137 -1.47 -14.44 -5.34
CA ASN A 137 -0.06 -14.24 -5.06
C ASN A 137 0.13 -13.70 -3.64
N VAL A 138 1.02 -14.29 -2.87
CA VAL A 138 1.40 -13.84 -1.52
C VAL A 138 2.91 -13.70 -1.49
N ALA A 139 3.40 -12.51 -1.17
CA ALA A 139 4.83 -12.23 -1.16
C ALA A 139 5.22 -11.44 0.08
N ALA A 140 6.43 -11.73 0.57
CA ALA A 140 7.06 -11.01 1.65
C ALA A 140 8.22 -10.14 1.14
N PHE A 141 8.32 -8.92 1.67
CA PHE A 141 9.34 -7.96 1.30
C PHE A 141 9.98 -7.35 2.54
N THR A 142 11.29 -7.11 2.50
CA THR A 142 11.99 -6.34 3.53
C THR A 142 11.59 -4.87 3.50
N ALA A 143 11.91 -4.11 4.55
CA ALA A 143 11.74 -2.65 4.60
C ALA A 143 12.40 -1.88 3.43
N ALA A 144 13.38 -2.49 2.75
CA ALA A 144 14.04 -1.93 1.57
C ALA A 144 13.40 -2.33 0.23
N GLY A 145 12.30 -3.09 0.28
CA GLY A 145 11.58 -3.58 -0.89
C GLY A 145 12.23 -4.79 -1.57
N LYS A 146 13.11 -5.51 -0.87
CA LYS A 146 13.70 -6.76 -1.38
C LYS A 146 12.76 -7.92 -1.07
N GLU A 147 12.45 -8.74 -2.06
CA GLU A 147 11.69 -9.98 -1.85
C GLU A 147 12.43 -10.93 -0.91
N VAL A 148 11.69 -11.45 0.07
CA VAL A 148 12.12 -12.49 1.01
C VAL A 148 11.66 -13.85 0.48
N TRP A 149 10.39 -13.96 0.15
CA TRP A 149 9.77 -15.13 -0.49
C TRP A 149 8.49 -14.74 -1.24
N GLU A 150 8.06 -15.61 -2.15
CA GLU A 150 6.81 -15.50 -2.90
C GLU A 150 6.17 -16.88 -3.02
N THR A 151 4.84 -16.94 -2.90
CA THR A 151 4.07 -18.17 -3.13
C THR A 151 2.73 -17.85 -3.77
N HIS A 152 2.23 -18.79 -4.59
CA HIS A 152 0.97 -18.62 -5.30
C HIS A 152 -0.09 -19.60 -4.81
N LEU A 153 -1.12 -19.07 -4.16
CA LEU A 153 -2.29 -19.84 -3.75
C LEU A 153 -3.28 -19.96 -4.91
N ASN A 154 -3.85 -21.16 -5.07
CA ASN A 154 -4.91 -21.38 -6.06
C ASN A 154 -6.28 -20.89 -5.57
N SER A 155 -6.34 -19.67 -5.04
CA SER A 155 -7.56 -19.03 -4.54
C SER A 155 -7.42 -17.52 -4.52
N GLN A 156 -8.54 -16.80 -4.58
CA GLN A 156 -8.53 -15.33 -4.49
C GLN A 156 -8.34 -14.92 -3.03
N ILE A 157 -7.71 -13.77 -2.83
CA ILE A 157 -7.45 -13.20 -1.51
C ILE A 157 -7.94 -11.75 -1.56
N HIS A 158 -8.94 -11.45 -0.75
CA HIS A 158 -9.51 -10.10 -0.64
C HIS A 158 -9.44 -9.56 0.79
N GLN A 159 -8.92 -10.36 1.72
CA GLN A 159 -8.90 -10.07 3.15
C GLN A 159 -7.47 -10.02 3.67
N ASN A 160 -7.31 -9.30 4.78
CA ASN A 160 -6.02 -9.05 5.40
C ASN A 160 -5.38 -10.36 5.87
N ALA A 161 -4.06 -10.46 5.72
CA ALA A 161 -3.28 -11.49 6.39
C ALA A 161 -3.18 -11.18 7.88
N VAL A 162 -3.10 -12.22 8.70
CA VAL A 162 -2.73 -12.12 10.12
C VAL A 162 -1.60 -13.08 10.42
N PHE A 163 -0.80 -12.77 11.44
CA PHE A 163 0.33 -13.60 11.84
C PHE A 163 0.06 -14.26 13.18
N GLY A 164 0.61 -15.45 13.37
CA GLY A 164 0.65 -16.12 14.65
C GLY A 164 1.37 -17.46 14.55
N ASP A 165 2.04 -17.83 15.64
CA ASP A 165 2.57 -19.17 15.87
C ASP A 165 1.38 -20.11 16.17
N ILE A 166 0.96 -20.86 15.16
CA ILE A 166 -0.23 -21.73 15.23
C ILE A 166 0.11 -23.16 15.62
N ASP A 167 1.37 -23.58 15.52
CA ASP A 167 1.81 -24.94 15.82
C ASP A 167 2.76 -25.06 17.02
N GLY A 168 3.23 -23.93 17.56
CA GLY A 168 4.01 -23.82 18.78
C GLY A 168 5.50 -24.02 18.58
N ASP A 169 6.03 -23.87 17.37
CA ASP A 169 7.46 -24.02 17.08
C ASP A 169 8.30 -22.75 17.33
N GLY A 170 7.63 -21.62 17.56
CA GLY A 170 8.23 -20.32 17.84
C GLY A 170 8.50 -19.47 16.60
N GLU A 171 8.16 -19.94 15.40
CA GLU A 171 8.13 -19.15 14.16
C GLU A 171 6.70 -18.61 13.92
N LEU A 172 6.55 -17.62 13.03
CA LEU A 172 5.25 -17.03 12.73
C LEU A 172 4.69 -17.60 11.43
N GLU A 173 3.46 -18.11 11.47
CA GLU A 173 2.71 -18.44 10.26
C GLU A 173 1.89 -17.25 9.78
N VAL A 174 1.63 -17.25 8.46
CA VAL A 174 0.70 -16.33 7.82
C VAL A 174 -0.64 -17.02 7.64
N VAL A 175 -1.69 -16.46 8.24
CA VAL A 175 -3.07 -16.95 8.10
C VAL A 175 -3.86 -16.02 7.19
N LEU A 176 -4.45 -16.62 6.15
CA LEU A 176 -5.19 -15.91 5.10
C LEU A 176 -6.58 -16.51 4.92
N ALA A 177 -7.59 -15.65 4.91
CA ALA A 177 -8.92 -16.04 4.47
C ALA A 177 -8.99 -15.95 2.94
N THR A 178 -9.29 -17.08 2.28
CA THR A 178 -9.37 -17.15 0.83
C THR A 178 -10.84 -17.16 0.37
N PHE A 179 -11.07 -16.62 -0.82
CA PHE A 179 -12.38 -16.58 -1.46
C PHE A 179 -12.32 -17.37 -2.77
N ARG A 180 -13.11 -18.44 -2.89
CA ARG A 180 -13.56 -18.98 -4.18
C ARG A 180 -14.91 -19.71 -4.06
N PRO A 181 -15.92 -19.33 -4.88
CA PRO A 181 -16.98 -20.21 -5.30
C PRO A 181 -16.61 -20.81 -6.67
N GLY A 182 -16.06 -22.02 -6.68
CA GLY A 182 -15.74 -22.84 -7.86
C GLY A 182 -15.59 -24.30 -7.41
N PRO A 183 -15.77 -25.31 -8.29
CA PRO A 183 -15.92 -26.70 -7.84
C PRO A 183 -14.74 -27.13 -6.96
N PRO A 184 -14.98 -27.91 -5.89
CA PRO A 184 -13.99 -28.22 -4.87
C PRO A 184 -12.85 -29.03 -5.48
N ALA A 185 -11.77 -28.35 -5.84
CA ALA A 185 -10.54 -28.96 -6.32
C ALA A 185 -9.39 -28.46 -5.43
N LEU A 186 -9.09 -29.30 -4.45
CA LEU A 186 -7.78 -29.48 -3.84
C LEU A 186 -7.25 -28.30 -3.01
N LEU A 187 -7.70 -28.22 -1.76
CA LEU A 187 -6.81 -27.87 -0.65
C LEU A 187 -5.80 -29.02 -0.50
N GLY A 188 -4.76 -29.00 -1.32
CA GLY A 188 -3.59 -29.85 -1.21
C GLY A 188 -2.38 -28.96 -0.99
N SER A 189 -1.79 -29.03 0.20
CA SER A 189 -0.50 -28.46 0.54
C SER A 189 0.55 -28.87 -0.49
N SER A 190 1.30 -27.93 -1.04
CA SER A 190 2.66 -28.21 -1.48
C SER A 190 3.60 -27.53 -0.48
N THR A 191 4.00 -28.28 0.53
CA THR A 191 5.25 -28.07 1.25
C THR A 191 6.42 -28.17 0.27
N GLY A 192 7.34 -27.22 0.34
CA GLY A 192 8.70 -27.33 -0.17
C GLY A 192 9.59 -26.51 0.75
N LEU A 193 10.36 -27.24 1.58
CA LEU A 193 11.46 -26.73 2.41
C LEU A 193 12.46 -25.89 1.60
#